data_AF-A0A7S2FB28-F1
#
_entry.id   AF-A0A7S2FB28-F1
#
_cell.length_a   1.000
_cell.length_b   1.000
_cell.length_c   1.000
_cell.angle_alpha   90.00
_cell.angle_beta   90.00
_cell.angle_gamma   90.00
#
_symmetry.space_group_name_H-M   'P 1'
#
loop_
_entity.id
_entity.type
_entity.pdbx_description
1 polymer ?
#
loop_
_entity_poly.entity_id
_entity_poly.type
_entity_poly.pdbx_seq_one_letter_code
_entity_poly.pdbx_strand_id
1 'polypeptide(L)'
;MTRQAHAAIAAHQRNSRQRRHLRGGASRHRAGLDWLGASELEVNREEEEAMGMGMGEPHRTANQRIAHRRRLLDTFGDSLVFVNNLYTKRFDKKTQRKVPAHMPHFIDRRIIEEAQAAFPKEWEATSKRRFRSSQDMQYGFSYFYYLIESLSEKDVDWEYLWARELDVDNNGVLDENEILTVAAMVKGKEPTDNDITKTRECLTDAAVELSGTRRITFAALVQCEKAVTGLRKFVKKRKSDYVIDSKLADVAFEMIGDNYNDTKLRLDSIRARKSKFVCVNDDMNAPTVELTAMLQNFYLSFFPHRSQFELPDHKENRYLHVDEYWSAKRRNGRVKQWHYMMLILIGAYLLMTSLASPPGDKSLPEDSEESGLGEASGALRKKRRRRKKASDLKDTKRDN
;
A
#
# COMPACT_ATOMS: atom_id res chain seq x y z
N MET A 1 -40.03 -59.82 -17.56
CA MET A 1 -41.44 -59.49 -17.23
C MET A 1 -41.46 -58.66 -15.95
N THR A 2 -42.41 -57.73 -15.82
CA THR A 2 -42.98 -57.16 -14.56
C THR A 2 -42.09 -56.81 -13.35
N ARG A 3 -42.18 -55.51 -12.98
CA ARG A 3 -42.15 -54.92 -11.61
C ARG A 3 -40.82 -54.90 -10.83
N GLN A 4 -40.58 -53.98 -9.88
CA GLN A 4 -40.91 -52.53 -9.71
C GLN A 4 -40.39 -52.08 -8.33
N ALA A 5 -39.83 -50.87 -8.21
CA ALA A 5 -40.25 -49.80 -7.26
C ALA A 5 -39.11 -48.84 -6.83
N HIS A 6 -39.24 -47.55 -7.19
CA HIS A 6 -38.98 -46.32 -6.40
C HIS A 6 -37.54 -46.09 -5.84
N ALA A 7 -37.01 -44.89 -5.61
CA ALA A 7 -37.29 -43.45 -5.89
C ALA A 7 -36.07 -42.67 -5.29
N ALA A 8 -35.76 -41.37 -5.48
CA ALA A 8 -36.15 -40.21 -6.32
C ALA A 8 -35.03 -39.14 -6.09
N ILE A 9 -34.84 -38.02 -6.81
CA ILE A 9 -35.51 -37.37 -7.95
C ILE A 9 -34.46 -36.53 -8.73
N ALA A 10 -34.76 -36.06 -9.94
CA ALA A 10 -33.95 -35.05 -10.66
C ALA A 10 -34.83 -34.14 -11.55
N ALA A 11 -34.22 -33.11 -12.17
CA ALA A 11 -34.86 -32.09 -13.03
C ALA A 11 -35.67 -32.71 -14.21
N HIS A 12 -36.59 -32.02 -14.89
CA HIS A 12 -36.25 -30.85 -15.73
C HIS A 12 -37.44 -30.00 -16.24
N GLN A 13 -37.05 -28.85 -16.80
CA GLN A 13 -37.74 -27.79 -17.57
C GLN A 13 -39.04 -28.06 -18.38
N ARG A 14 -39.74 -26.93 -18.64
CA ARG A 14 -40.37 -26.44 -19.90
C ARG A 14 -41.92 -26.52 -20.12
N ASN A 15 -42.46 -25.32 -20.39
CA ASN A 15 -43.52 -24.95 -21.35
C ASN A 15 -45.04 -25.21 -21.10
N SER A 16 -45.69 -24.11 -20.65
CA SER A 16 -46.63 -23.30 -21.47
C SER A 16 -48.17 -23.47 -21.38
N ARG A 17 -48.84 -22.31 -21.61
CA ARG A 17 -50.24 -22.07 -22.06
C ARG A 17 -51.42 -22.11 -21.05
N GLN A 18 -52.08 -20.93 -20.95
CA GLN A 18 -53.51 -20.67 -20.65
C GLN A 18 -53.98 -20.96 -19.20
N ARG A 19 -54.76 -20.08 -18.53
CA ARG A 19 -55.94 -19.33 -19.01
C ARG A 19 -56.15 -17.92 -18.40
N ARG A 20 -56.84 -17.11 -19.23
CA ARG A 20 -57.62 -15.85 -19.08
C ARG A 20 -58.09 -15.32 -17.70
N HIS A 21 -58.41 -14.01 -17.74
CA HIS A 21 -59.40 -13.22 -16.97
C HIS A 21 -58.94 -12.57 -15.64
N LEU A 22 -59.28 -11.31 -15.30
CA LEU A 22 -60.19 -10.31 -15.94
C LEU A 22 -59.79 -8.83 -15.65
N ARG A 23 -60.03 -7.95 -16.63
CA ARG A 23 -60.30 -6.47 -16.61
C ARG A 23 -59.64 -5.53 -15.58
N GLY A 24 -59.05 -4.46 -16.12
CA GLY A 24 -58.89 -3.14 -15.50
C GLY A 24 -57.93 -2.28 -16.32
N GLY A 25 -58.33 -1.12 -16.85
CA GLY A 25 -57.42 -0.35 -17.71
C GLY A 25 -57.88 1.06 -18.09
N ALA A 26 -56.92 1.88 -18.50
CA ALA A 26 -57.09 3.19 -19.13
C ALA A 26 -55.92 3.44 -20.10
N SER A 27 -56.15 4.22 -21.16
CA SER A 27 -55.17 4.46 -22.23
C SER A 27 -54.36 5.74 -22.01
N ARG A 28 -53.09 5.74 -22.42
CA ARG A 28 -52.53 6.84 -23.23
C ARG A 28 -51.32 6.40 -24.06
N HIS A 29 -51.41 6.60 -25.38
CA HIS A 29 -50.27 6.42 -26.28
C HIS A 29 -49.31 7.61 -26.23
N ARG A 30 -48.01 7.32 -26.19
CA ARG A 30 -47.02 7.91 -27.11
C ARG A 30 -45.93 6.85 -27.35
N ALA A 31 -45.44 6.75 -28.58
CA ALA A 31 -44.48 5.72 -28.99
C ALA A 31 -43.24 6.36 -29.61
N GLY A 32 -42.10 5.65 -29.54
CA GLY A 32 -40.91 5.96 -30.33
C GLY A 32 -39.59 5.79 -29.56
N LEU A 33 -38.88 4.69 -29.85
CA LEU A 33 -37.41 4.54 -29.83
C LEU A 33 -36.69 4.60 -28.46
N ASP A 34 -35.70 3.75 -28.15
CA ASP A 34 -35.32 2.46 -28.76
C ASP A 34 -34.58 1.56 -27.74
N TRP A 35 -34.13 0.38 -28.16
CA TRP A 35 -33.46 -0.65 -27.34
C TRP A 35 -32.10 -0.23 -26.77
N LEU A 36 -31.82 -0.62 -25.51
CA LEU A 36 -30.74 -1.54 -25.10
C LEU A 36 -30.65 -1.72 -23.56
N GLY A 37 -30.10 -2.85 -23.10
CA GLY A 37 -29.28 -2.87 -21.88
C GLY A 37 -29.87 -3.20 -20.50
N ALA A 38 -30.98 -3.96 -20.39
CA ALA A 38 -31.46 -4.43 -19.08
C ALA A 38 -30.66 -5.66 -18.58
N SER A 39 -29.49 -5.44 -17.95
CA SER A 39 -28.71 -6.48 -17.25
C SER A 39 -27.83 -5.88 -16.13
N GLU A 40 -28.47 -5.19 -15.19
CA GLU A 40 -27.89 -4.71 -13.94
C GLU A 40 -28.64 -5.38 -12.77
N LEU A 41 -27.99 -5.62 -11.63
CA LEU A 41 -28.44 -6.45 -10.48
C LEU A 41 -28.27 -7.98 -10.60
N GLU A 42 -27.05 -8.48 -10.84
CA GLU A 42 -26.67 -9.83 -10.35
C GLU A 42 -25.18 -9.95 -9.93
N VAL A 43 -24.66 -8.91 -9.27
CA VAL A 43 -23.38 -8.96 -8.54
C VAL A 43 -23.62 -8.42 -7.13
N ASN A 44 -23.78 -9.32 -6.15
CA ASN A 44 -23.72 -9.03 -4.70
C ASN A 44 -23.87 -10.33 -3.88
N ARG A 45 -22.75 -11.02 -3.61
CA ARG A 45 -22.63 -11.90 -2.42
C ARG A 45 -21.20 -12.26 -2.04
N GLU A 46 -20.32 -12.44 -3.02
CA GLU A 46 -18.94 -12.92 -2.77
C GLU A 46 -17.96 -11.79 -2.40
N GLU A 47 -18.21 -10.54 -2.82
CA GLU A 47 -17.37 -9.39 -2.43
C GLU A 47 -17.51 -9.01 -0.93
N GLU A 48 -18.61 -9.36 -0.26
CA GLU A 48 -18.74 -9.17 1.20
C GLU A 48 -17.87 -10.16 2.00
N GLU A 49 -17.66 -11.39 1.53
CA GLU A 49 -16.80 -12.36 2.23
C GLU A 49 -15.31 -12.04 2.05
N ALA A 50 -14.92 -11.46 0.91
CA ALA A 50 -13.54 -11.01 0.65
C ALA A 50 -13.11 -9.79 1.51
N MET A 51 -14.06 -8.94 1.95
CA MET A 51 -13.77 -7.73 2.75
C MET A 51 -14.43 -7.73 4.14
N GLY A 52 -15.12 -8.81 4.52
CA GLY A 52 -15.93 -8.92 5.74
C GLY A 52 -15.39 -9.94 6.75
N MET A 53 -14.32 -9.59 7.47
CA MET A 53 -13.97 -10.28 8.73
C MET A 53 -15.00 -9.95 9.83
N GLY A 54 -16.22 -10.48 9.69
CA GLY A 54 -17.28 -10.38 10.67
C GLY A 54 -16.97 -11.24 11.91
N MET A 55 -17.02 -10.64 13.10
CA MET A 55 -16.88 -11.37 14.36
C MET A 55 -18.15 -12.18 14.66
N GLY A 56 -18.25 -13.38 14.09
CA GLY A 56 -19.34 -14.31 14.36
C GLY A 56 -19.26 -14.96 15.74
N GLU A 57 -20.38 -15.05 16.46
CA GLU A 57 -20.45 -15.76 17.73
C GLU A 57 -20.28 -17.29 17.56
N PRO A 58 -19.65 -17.98 18.52
CA PRO A 58 -19.37 -19.41 18.40
C PRO A 58 -20.61 -20.27 18.70
N HIS A 59 -21.40 -20.58 17.67
CA HIS A 59 -22.46 -21.59 17.75
C HIS A 59 -21.89 -22.95 18.20
N ARG A 60 -22.27 -23.41 19.40
CA ARG A 60 -21.83 -24.70 19.94
C ARG A 60 -22.62 -25.85 19.32
N THR A 61 -21.95 -26.71 18.56
CA THR A 61 -22.41 -28.09 18.28
C THR A 61 -21.33 -29.06 18.73
N ALA A 62 -21.73 -30.12 19.44
CA ALA A 62 -20.81 -30.98 20.19
C ALA A 62 -20.57 -32.32 19.47
N ASN A 63 -19.40 -32.46 18.85
CA ASN A 63 -18.72 -33.75 18.72
C ASN A 63 -17.25 -33.58 18.29
N GLN A 64 -16.32 -33.64 19.24
CA GLN A 64 -14.87 -33.60 18.95
C GLN A 64 -14.19 -34.90 19.40
N ARG A 65 -13.83 -35.74 18.43
CA ARG A 65 -12.64 -36.60 18.58
C ARG A 65 -11.42 -35.69 18.52
N ILE A 66 -10.73 -35.50 19.64
CA ILE A 66 -9.64 -34.52 19.77
C ILE A 66 -8.37 -35.05 19.08
N ALA A 67 -8.33 -34.93 17.74
CA ALA A 67 -7.06 -34.84 17.03
C ALA A 67 -6.50 -33.44 17.30
N HIS A 68 -5.34 -33.36 17.97
CA HIS A 68 -4.75 -32.09 18.42
C HIS A 68 -4.09 -31.31 17.26
N ARG A 69 -4.85 -31.00 16.20
CA ARG A 69 -4.43 -30.06 15.15
C ARG A 69 -4.01 -28.76 15.82
N ARG A 70 -2.77 -28.32 15.61
CA ARG A 70 -2.33 -26.97 15.98
C ARG A 70 -3.20 -26.00 15.20
N ARG A 71 -4.11 -25.31 15.88
CA ARG A 71 -4.87 -24.21 15.28
C ARG A 71 -3.85 -23.13 14.93
N LEU A 72 -3.66 -22.86 13.64
CA LEU A 72 -2.88 -21.71 13.21
C LEU A 72 -3.54 -20.48 13.83
N LEU A 73 -2.79 -19.77 14.67
CA LEU A 73 -3.25 -18.54 15.29
C LEU A 73 -3.29 -17.46 14.22
N ASP A 74 -4.45 -16.85 14.02
CA ASP A 74 -4.56 -15.67 13.17
C ASP A 74 -3.97 -14.47 13.90
N THR A 75 -2.65 -14.38 13.90
CA THR A 75 -1.89 -13.26 14.47
C THR A 75 -2.22 -11.91 13.85
N PHE A 76 -2.94 -11.87 12.72
CA PHE A 76 -3.43 -10.63 12.11
C PHE A 76 -4.81 -10.25 12.66
N GLY A 77 -5.78 -11.15 12.65
CA GLY A 77 -7.07 -10.96 13.31
C GLY A 77 -6.93 -10.67 14.81
N ASP A 78 -6.06 -11.40 15.51
CA ASP A 78 -5.74 -11.17 16.92
C ASP A 78 -5.14 -9.77 17.17
N SER A 79 -4.21 -9.29 16.32
CA SER A 79 -3.59 -7.97 16.50
C SER A 79 -4.55 -6.82 16.19
N LEU A 80 -5.48 -7.01 15.24
CA LEU A 80 -6.61 -6.09 15.04
C LEU A 80 -7.50 -6.02 16.30
N VAL A 81 -7.83 -7.17 16.90
CA VAL A 81 -8.59 -7.25 18.16
C VAL A 81 -7.84 -6.57 19.32
N PHE A 82 -6.52 -6.77 19.41
CA PHE A 82 -5.65 -6.14 20.41
C PHE A 82 -5.69 -4.60 20.32
N VAL A 83 -5.43 -4.02 19.13
CA VAL A 83 -5.48 -2.56 18.94
C VAL A 83 -6.89 -2.01 19.15
N ASN A 84 -7.93 -2.70 18.66
CA ASN A 84 -9.32 -2.30 18.88
C ASN A 84 -9.68 -2.24 20.38
N ASN A 85 -9.18 -3.17 21.18
CA ASN A 85 -9.35 -3.17 22.63
C ASN A 85 -8.56 -2.07 23.34
N LEU A 86 -7.37 -1.71 22.87
CA LEU A 86 -6.62 -0.54 23.37
C LEU A 86 -7.37 0.77 23.09
N TYR A 87 -7.84 0.97 21.85
CA TYR A 87 -8.46 2.23 21.44
C TYR A 87 -9.86 2.41 22.03
N THR A 88 -10.62 1.31 22.19
CA THR A 88 -11.90 1.34 22.94
C THR A 88 -11.71 1.79 24.38
N LYS A 89 -10.61 1.41 25.05
CA LYS A 89 -10.26 1.88 26.40
C LYS A 89 -9.75 3.32 26.42
N ARG A 90 -8.97 3.73 25.41
CA ARG A 90 -8.32 5.06 25.37
C ARG A 90 -9.29 6.18 25.01
N PHE A 91 -10.21 5.96 24.07
CA PHE A 91 -11.08 7.00 23.49
C PHE A 91 -12.54 6.95 24.01
N ASP A 92 -12.83 6.09 24.99
CA ASP A 92 -14.14 5.80 25.61
C ASP A 92 -15.29 5.63 24.59
N LYS A 93 -14.96 5.07 23.42
CA LYS A 93 -15.88 4.89 22.30
C LYS A 93 -15.91 3.44 21.86
N LYS A 94 -17.12 2.87 21.89
CA LYS A 94 -17.49 1.65 21.18
C LYS A 94 -17.66 1.92 19.67
N THR A 95 -16.66 2.56 19.06
CA THR A 95 -16.60 2.72 17.60
C THR A 95 -16.54 1.33 16.96
N GLN A 96 -17.43 1.05 16.00
CA GLN A 96 -17.27 -0.14 15.17
C GLN A 96 -16.15 0.11 14.15
N ARG A 97 -14.94 -0.33 14.49
CA ARG A 97 -13.75 -0.18 13.65
C ARG A 97 -13.73 -1.30 12.59
N LYS A 98 -13.56 -0.94 11.32
CA LYS A 98 -13.41 -1.85 10.18
C LYS A 98 -11.93 -1.98 9.81
N VAL A 99 -11.54 -3.03 9.09
CA VAL A 99 -10.16 -3.16 8.59
C VAL A 99 -9.96 -2.16 7.43
N PRO A 100 -8.92 -1.30 7.43
CA PRO A 100 -8.58 -0.48 6.27
C PRO A 100 -8.27 -1.35 5.04
N ALA A 101 -8.72 -0.94 3.87
CA ALA A 101 -8.51 -1.70 2.63
C ALA A 101 -7.01 -1.92 2.33
N HIS A 102 -6.70 -3.04 1.68
CA HIS A 102 -5.34 -3.44 1.33
C HIS A 102 -4.85 -2.68 0.08
N MET A 103 -4.47 -1.42 0.31
CA MET A 103 -3.96 -0.48 -0.69
C MET A 103 -2.78 0.31 -0.10
N PRO A 104 -1.97 1.02 -0.92
CA PRO A 104 -0.92 1.89 -0.40
C PRO A 104 -1.46 2.96 0.57
N HIS A 105 -0.85 3.10 1.74
CA HIS A 105 -1.24 4.09 2.75
C HIS A 105 -0.22 5.23 2.80
N PHE A 106 -0.69 6.47 2.70
CA PHE A 106 0.12 7.67 2.98
C PHE A 106 -0.02 8.05 4.46
N ILE A 107 1.13 8.27 5.11
CA ILE A 107 1.25 8.34 6.57
C ILE A 107 1.88 9.68 6.97
N ASP A 108 1.17 10.50 7.75
CA ASP A 108 1.78 11.65 8.41
C ASP A 108 2.60 11.16 9.61
N ARG A 109 3.92 11.44 9.58
CA ARG A 109 4.85 11.08 10.63
C ARG A 109 4.45 11.63 12.01
N ARG A 110 3.92 12.86 12.07
CA ARG A 110 3.54 13.51 13.34
C ARG A 110 2.45 12.72 14.05
N ILE A 111 1.50 12.18 13.30
CA ILE A 111 0.39 11.37 13.82
C ILE A 111 0.88 10.00 14.30
N ILE A 112 1.90 9.41 13.65
CA ILE A 112 2.59 8.22 14.16
C ILE A 112 3.39 8.54 15.44
N GLU A 113 4.10 9.67 15.46
CA GLU A 113 4.91 10.12 16.61
C GLU A 113 3.99 10.43 17.83
N GLU A 114 2.83 11.06 17.62
CA GLU A 114 1.73 11.19 18.60
C GLU A 114 1.22 9.81 19.07
N ALA A 115 0.91 8.90 18.15
CA ALA A 115 0.42 7.55 18.47
C ALA A 115 1.46 6.68 19.21
N GLN A 116 2.76 6.91 18.97
CA GLN A 116 3.86 6.25 19.66
C GLN A 116 4.06 6.79 21.07
N ALA A 117 3.94 8.11 21.27
CA ALA A 117 3.93 8.73 22.59
C ALA A 117 2.74 8.28 23.44
N ALA A 118 1.58 7.99 22.82
CA ALA A 118 0.38 7.52 23.50
C ALA A 118 0.41 6.03 23.92
N PHE A 119 1.13 5.17 23.20
CA PHE A 119 1.18 3.72 23.44
C PHE A 119 2.62 3.15 23.38
N PRO A 120 3.58 3.71 24.16
CA PRO A 120 5.00 3.47 23.94
C PRO A 120 5.41 2.01 24.21
N LYS A 121 4.77 1.33 25.17
CA LYS A 121 5.10 -0.07 25.51
C LYS A 121 4.65 -1.03 24.42
N GLU A 122 3.50 -0.76 23.82
CA GLU A 122 2.86 -1.57 22.80
C GLU A 122 3.61 -1.44 21.47
N TRP A 123 4.00 -0.22 21.09
CA TRP A 123 4.85 0.02 19.92
C TRP A 123 6.27 -0.54 20.10
N GLU A 124 6.87 -0.42 21.29
CA GLU A 124 8.20 -1.00 21.57
C GLU A 124 8.16 -2.55 21.60
N ALA A 125 7.11 -3.16 22.15
CA ALA A 125 6.91 -4.60 22.09
C ALA A 125 6.70 -5.10 20.65
N THR A 126 6.05 -4.30 19.80
CA THR A 126 5.86 -4.58 18.37
C THR A 126 7.19 -4.51 17.62
N SER A 127 7.98 -3.43 17.80
CA SER A 127 9.23 -3.22 17.06
C SER A 127 10.35 -4.23 17.41
N LYS A 128 10.29 -4.85 18.59
CA LYS A 128 11.18 -5.94 19.01
C LYS A 128 10.91 -7.29 18.32
N ARG A 129 9.82 -7.44 17.56
CA ARG A 129 9.41 -8.72 16.96
C ARG A 129 9.83 -8.82 15.49
N ARG A 130 10.48 -9.94 15.13
CA ARG A 130 10.83 -10.27 13.72
C ARG A 130 9.63 -10.74 12.88
N PHE A 131 8.63 -11.32 13.52
CA PHE A 131 7.46 -11.93 12.90
C PHE A 131 6.19 -11.47 13.61
N ARG A 132 5.06 -11.43 12.88
CA ARG A 132 3.77 -10.95 13.40
C ARG A 132 3.33 -11.72 14.65
N SER A 133 2.74 -11.00 15.59
CA SER A 133 2.20 -11.52 16.85
C SER A 133 0.80 -10.98 17.11
N SER A 134 -0.01 -11.78 17.82
CA SER A 134 -1.35 -11.48 18.33
C SER A 134 -1.47 -10.24 19.24
N GLN A 135 -0.36 -9.54 19.50
CA GLN A 135 -0.26 -8.33 20.35
C GLN A 135 0.53 -7.22 19.66
N ASP A 136 0.60 -7.21 18.33
CA ASP A 136 1.26 -6.14 17.57
C ASP A 136 0.34 -4.91 17.44
N MET A 137 0.93 -3.72 17.43
CA MET A 137 0.28 -2.49 16.98
C MET A 137 0.10 -2.56 15.46
N GLN A 138 -0.97 -3.25 15.02
CA GLN A 138 -1.23 -3.52 13.60
C GLN A 138 -1.33 -2.20 12.81
N TYR A 139 -0.33 -1.96 11.96
CA TYR A 139 0.15 -0.60 11.66
C TYR A 139 -0.91 0.33 11.06
N GLY A 140 -1.50 -0.03 9.92
CA GLY A 140 -2.49 0.82 9.24
C GLY A 140 -3.77 1.01 10.05
N PHE A 141 -4.25 -0.03 10.74
CA PHE A 141 -5.41 0.05 11.63
C PHE A 141 -5.15 1.00 12.81
N SER A 142 -3.96 0.90 13.41
CA SER A 142 -3.49 1.80 14.47
C SER A 142 -3.45 3.25 13.98
N TYR A 143 -2.80 3.51 12.84
CA TYR A 143 -2.68 4.86 12.27
C TYR A 143 -4.04 5.50 11.99
N PHE A 144 -4.90 4.84 11.19
CA PHE A 144 -6.16 5.46 10.76
C PHE A 144 -7.13 5.69 11.92
N TYR A 145 -7.23 4.76 12.88
CA TYR A 145 -8.11 4.99 14.03
C TYR A 145 -7.52 5.95 15.06
N TYR A 146 -6.20 6.01 15.23
CA TYR A 146 -5.60 7.09 16.03
C TYR A 146 -5.88 8.46 15.39
N LEU A 147 -5.71 8.60 14.08
CA LEU A 147 -6.04 9.83 13.34
C LEU A 147 -7.52 10.23 13.54
N ILE A 148 -8.45 9.32 13.25
CA ILE A 148 -9.90 9.59 13.33
C ILE A 148 -10.34 9.93 14.76
N GLU A 149 -9.85 9.19 15.76
CA GLU A 149 -10.35 9.31 17.13
C GLU A 149 -9.64 10.40 17.93
N SER A 150 -8.33 10.62 17.77
CA SER A 150 -7.61 11.74 18.41
C SER A 150 -8.12 13.11 17.94
N LEU A 151 -8.47 13.26 16.66
CA LEU A 151 -9.10 14.48 16.14
C LEU A 151 -10.45 14.79 16.79
N SER A 152 -11.15 13.77 17.31
CA SER A 152 -12.38 13.96 18.09
C SER A 152 -12.15 14.32 19.56
N GLU A 153 -10.91 14.18 20.05
CA GLU A 153 -10.50 14.64 21.39
C GLU A 153 -10.02 16.08 21.41
N LYS A 154 -9.33 16.54 20.34
CA LYS A 154 -8.79 17.90 20.23
C LYS A 154 -9.85 18.94 20.61
N ASP A 155 -9.41 20.00 21.30
CA ASP A 155 -10.30 21.01 21.86
C ASP A 155 -10.97 21.85 20.75
N VAL A 156 -11.73 22.87 21.13
CA VAL A 156 -12.03 23.98 20.22
C VAL A 156 -10.70 24.52 19.63
N ASP A 157 -10.69 24.71 18.31
CA ASP A 157 -9.62 25.42 17.58
C ASP A 157 -9.86 26.91 17.84
N TRP A 158 -9.28 27.45 18.92
CA TRP A 158 -9.64 28.76 19.49
C TRP A 158 -9.27 29.91 18.55
N GLU A 159 -8.10 29.83 17.93
CA GLU A 159 -7.60 30.78 16.96
C GLU A 159 -8.45 30.78 15.69
N TYR A 160 -8.91 29.61 15.21
CA TYR A 160 -9.88 29.53 14.12
C TYR A 160 -11.23 30.11 14.53
N LEU A 161 -11.77 29.71 15.68
CA LEU A 161 -13.07 30.17 16.17
C LEU A 161 -13.10 31.70 16.29
N TRP A 162 -12.04 32.29 16.82
CA TRP A 162 -11.88 33.74 16.91
C TRP A 162 -11.93 34.38 15.52
N ALA A 163 -10.94 34.10 14.65
CA ALA A 163 -10.74 34.83 13.40
C ALA A 163 -11.74 34.48 12.26
N ARG A 164 -12.69 33.56 12.50
CA ARG A 164 -13.68 33.11 11.49
C ARG A 164 -15.14 33.23 11.91
N GLU A 165 -15.44 33.11 13.20
CA GLU A 165 -16.83 33.02 13.68
C GLU A 165 -17.15 34.10 14.74
N LEU A 166 -16.16 34.80 15.31
CA LEU A 166 -16.36 35.74 16.43
C LEU A 166 -15.82 37.16 16.14
N ASP A 167 -14.57 37.31 15.71
CA ASP A 167 -13.94 38.56 15.25
C ASP A 167 -13.98 38.53 13.72
N VAL A 168 -15.13 38.92 13.17
CA VAL A 168 -15.51 38.63 11.78
C VAL A 168 -14.94 39.65 10.81
N ASP A 169 -14.83 40.92 11.22
CA ASP A 169 -14.09 41.93 10.45
C ASP A 169 -12.56 41.83 10.64
N ASN A 170 -12.10 40.98 11.58
CA ASN A 170 -10.70 40.75 11.93
C ASN A 170 -9.98 42.01 12.47
N ASN A 171 -10.71 42.90 13.16
CA ASN A 171 -10.14 44.09 13.81
C ASN A 171 -9.39 43.76 15.13
N GLY A 172 -9.64 42.58 15.73
CA GLY A 172 -8.97 42.12 16.96
C GLY A 172 -9.70 42.42 18.27
N VAL A 173 -10.88 43.07 18.23
CA VAL A 173 -11.74 43.33 19.40
C VAL A 173 -13.22 43.11 19.08
N LEU A 174 -13.95 42.43 19.98
CA LEU A 174 -15.36 42.12 19.75
C LEU A 174 -16.27 43.36 19.89
N ASP A 175 -17.11 43.58 18.89
CA ASP A 175 -18.18 44.60 18.90
C ASP A 175 -19.48 44.13 19.59
N GLU A 176 -20.52 44.98 19.61
CA GLU A 176 -21.83 44.68 20.20
C GLU A 176 -22.52 43.43 19.59
N ASN A 177 -22.40 43.24 18.28
CA ASN A 177 -22.98 42.14 17.50
C ASN A 177 -22.17 40.85 17.64
N GLU A 178 -20.86 40.98 17.77
CA GLU A 178 -19.94 39.88 18.01
C GLU A 178 -20.06 39.36 19.45
N ILE A 179 -20.26 40.23 20.44
CA ILE A 179 -20.63 39.85 21.82
C ILE A 179 -21.98 39.12 21.85
N LEU A 180 -22.97 39.58 21.06
CA LEU A 180 -24.25 38.86 20.87
C LEU A 180 -24.02 37.46 20.27
N THR A 181 -23.10 37.34 19.31
CA THR A 181 -22.73 36.06 18.69
C THR A 181 -22.05 35.11 19.69
N VAL A 182 -21.10 35.60 20.50
CA VAL A 182 -20.52 34.84 21.62
C VAL A 182 -21.62 34.40 22.58
N ALA A 183 -22.53 35.28 23.00
CA ALA A 183 -23.61 34.93 23.93
C ALA A 183 -24.54 33.82 23.38
N ALA A 184 -24.87 33.87 22.08
CA ALA A 184 -25.65 32.84 21.40
C ALA A 184 -24.91 31.48 21.35
N MET A 185 -23.61 31.49 21.01
CA MET A 185 -22.79 30.27 20.95
C MET A 185 -22.54 29.68 22.34
N VAL A 186 -22.24 30.51 23.35
CA VAL A 186 -22.05 30.12 24.77
C VAL A 186 -23.30 29.46 25.35
N LYS A 187 -24.48 29.87 24.89
CA LYS A 187 -25.79 29.32 25.31
C LYS A 187 -26.25 28.14 24.44
N GLY A 188 -25.67 27.96 23.26
CA GLY A 188 -26.07 26.96 22.25
C GLY A 188 -27.44 27.20 21.62
N LYS A 189 -28.03 28.39 21.79
CA LYS A 189 -29.33 28.84 21.28
C LYS A 189 -29.49 30.35 21.46
N GLU A 190 -30.57 30.91 20.92
CA GLU A 190 -30.97 32.31 21.06
C GLU A 190 -30.76 32.88 22.48
N PRO A 191 -29.92 33.92 22.65
CA PRO A 191 -29.66 34.54 23.94
C PRO A 191 -30.80 35.48 24.36
N THR A 192 -30.92 35.73 25.66
CA THR A 192 -31.73 36.84 26.20
C THR A 192 -30.79 37.96 26.59
N ASP A 193 -31.30 39.18 26.76
CA ASP A 193 -30.53 40.35 27.21
C ASP A 193 -29.70 40.05 28.47
N ASN A 194 -30.25 39.25 29.39
CA ASN A 194 -29.59 38.77 30.60
C ASN A 194 -28.38 37.85 30.32
N ASP A 195 -28.43 37.04 29.26
CA ASP A 195 -27.31 36.20 28.83
C ASP A 195 -26.24 37.03 28.12
N ILE A 196 -26.65 38.03 27.30
CA ILE A 196 -25.74 38.96 26.60
C ILE A 196 -24.97 39.79 27.64
N THR A 197 -25.67 40.40 28.61
CA THR A 197 -25.07 41.18 29.70
C THR A 197 -24.09 40.33 30.51
N LYS A 198 -24.47 39.13 30.96
CA LYS A 198 -23.57 38.23 31.72
C LYS A 198 -22.35 37.74 30.93
N THR A 199 -22.50 37.61 29.61
CA THR A 199 -21.38 37.29 28.72
C THR A 199 -20.44 38.49 28.63
N ARG A 200 -20.99 39.70 28.43
CA ARG A 200 -20.22 40.95 28.39
C ARG A 200 -19.49 41.24 29.69
N GLU A 201 -20.13 41.08 30.84
CA GLU A 201 -19.51 41.25 32.16
C GLU A 201 -18.24 40.39 32.26
N CYS A 202 -18.38 39.08 32.03
CA CYS A 202 -17.28 38.12 32.11
C CYS A 202 -16.14 38.40 31.11
N LEU A 203 -16.46 38.91 29.92
CA LEU A 203 -15.46 39.34 28.93
C LEU A 203 -14.81 40.68 29.30
N THR A 204 -15.55 41.60 29.94
CA THR A 204 -15.10 42.95 30.34
C THR A 204 -14.24 42.93 31.61
N ASP A 205 -14.42 41.93 32.46
CA ASP A 205 -13.56 41.68 33.63
C ASP A 205 -12.16 41.19 33.22
N ALA A 206 -12.04 40.54 32.05
CA ALA A 206 -10.78 40.09 31.46
C ALA A 206 -10.27 41.00 30.32
N ALA A 207 -10.95 42.11 30.03
CA ALA A 207 -10.64 43.00 28.93
C ALA A 207 -9.43 43.90 29.20
N VAL A 208 -8.67 44.21 28.15
CA VAL A 208 -7.51 45.11 28.24
C VAL A 208 -8.01 46.56 28.22
N GLU A 209 -7.60 47.36 29.21
CA GLU A 209 -7.95 48.79 29.26
C GLU A 209 -6.94 49.62 28.44
N LEU A 210 -7.42 50.20 27.34
CA LEU A 210 -6.64 50.98 26.38
C LEU A 210 -7.29 52.36 26.21
N SER A 211 -6.55 53.41 26.56
CA SER A 211 -6.99 54.81 26.46
C SER A 211 -8.34 55.09 27.13
N GLY A 212 -8.60 54.45 28.28
CA GLY A 212 -9.88 54.57 29.01
C GLY A 212 -11.05 53.77 28.43
N THR A 213 -10.81 52.97 27.37
CA THR A 213 -11.78 52.02 26.82
C THR A 213 -11.34 50.59 27.11
N ARG A 214 -12.20 49.77 27.72
CA ARG A 214 -11.96 48.33 27.84
C ARG A 214 -12.26 47.65 26.51
N ARG A 215 -11.32 46.84 26.03
CA ARG A 215 -11.40 46.15 24.75
C ARG A 215 -11.36 44.64 24.95
N ILE A 216 -12.41 43.97 24.50
CA ILE A 216 -12.56 42.51 24.60
C ILE A 216 -11.76 41.88 23.45
N THR A 217 -10.57 41.39 23.75
CA THR A 217 -9.66 40.73 22.80
C THR A 217 -9.75 39.20 22.92
N PHE A 218 -9.06 38.47 22.03
CA PHE A 218 -8.89 37.01 22.14
C PHE A 218 -8.41 36.57 23.54
N ALA A 219 -7.47 37.33 24.13
CA ALA A 219 -6.96 37.08 25.47
C ALA A 219 -8.06 37.18 26.55
N ALA A 220 -9.03 38.09 26.40
CA ALA A 220 -10.16 38.22 27.31
C ALA A 220 -11.15 37.05 27.16
N LEU A 221 -11.40 36.61 25.91
CA LEU A 221 -12.28 35.47 25.63
C LEU A 221 -11.78 34.18 26.30
N VAL A 222 -10.49 33.85 26.15
CA VAL A 222 -9.91 32.61 26.70
C VAL A 222 -9.73 32.65 28.24
N GLN A 223 -9.86 33.82 28.86
CA GLN A 223 -9.86 33.99 30.32
C GLN A 223 -11.26 33.93 30.94
N CYS A 224 -12.32 34.30 30.20
CA CYS A 224 -13.70 34.18 30.67
C CYS A 224 -14.14 32.70 30.71
N GLU A 225 -13.99 32.05 31.88
CA GLU A 225 -14.33 30.63 32.09
C GLU A 225 -15.77 30.28 31.65
N LYS A 226 -16.73 31.18 31.87
CA LYS A 226 -18.14 31.00 31.44
C LYS A 226 -18.23 30.88 29.92
N ALA A 227 -17.53 31.75 29.18
CA ALA A 227 -17.52 31.72 27.72
C ALA A 227 -16.77 30.48 27.21
N VAL A 228 -15.57 30.22 27.72
CA VAL A 228 -14.78 29.02 27.37
C VAL A 228 -15.58 27.73 27.58
N THR A 229 -16.27 27.60 28.71
CA THR A 229 -17.06 26.41 29.06
C THR A 229 -18.31 26.27 28.18
N GLY A 230 -19.02 27.36 27.90
CA GLY A 230 -20.15 27.35 26.97
C GLY A 230 -19.73 27.02 25.53
N LEU A 231 -18.68 27.66 25.04
CA LEU A 231 -18.14 27.42 23.70
C LEU A 231 -17.66 25.97 23.55
N ARG A 232 -16.88 25.43 24.49
CA ARG A 232 -16.47 24.00 24.48
C ARG A 232 -17.65 23.01 24.43
N LYS A 233 -18.81 23.41 24.96
CA LYS A 233 -20.01 22.56 25.05
C LYS A 233 -20.89 22.61 23.79
N PHE A 234 -20.94 23.75 23.10
CA PHE A 234 -21.90 23.98 22.01
C PHE A 234 -21.28 24.30 20.64
N VAL A 235 -20.03 24.81 20.60
CA VAL A 235 -19.29 24.95 19.34
C VAL A 235 -18.99 23.56 18.79
N LYS A 236 -19.22 23.38 17.49
CA LYS A 236 -18.78 22.17 16.78
C LYS A 236 -17.25 22.17 16.74
N LYS A 237 -16.60 21.36 17.59
CA LYS A 237 -15.20 20.99 17.44
C LYS A 237 -14.91 20.68 15.97
N ARG A 238 -13.82 21.24 15.42
CA ARG A 238 -13.46 21.09 14.02
C ARG A 238 -13.42 19.61 13.65
N LYS A 239 -14.30 19.19 12.75
CA LYS A 239 -14.24 17.82 12.22
C LYS A 239 -13.01 17.67 11.34
N SER A 240 -12.43 16.47 11.39
CA SER A 240 -11.57 15.91 10.36
C SER A 240 -12.02 16.32 8.95
N ASP A 241 -11.14 16.98 8.20
CA ASP A 241 -11.31 17.24 6.77
C ASP A 241 -11.18 15.94 5.93
N TYR A 242 -10.74 14.83 6.54
CA TYR A 242 -10.65 13.51 5.91
C TYR A 242 -12.04 12.89 5.72
N VAL A 243 -12.30 12.39 4.51
CA VAL A 243 -13.49 11.61 4.16
C VAL A 243 -13.20 10.12 4.29
N ILE A 244 -14.07 9.39 4.97
CA ILE A 244 -14.03 7.91 5.01
C ILE A 244 -14.87 7.39 3.85
N ASP A 245 -14.23 6.93 2.76
CA ASP A 245 -14.93 6.19 1.72
C ASP A 245 -15.11 4.72 2.14
N SER A 246 -16.37 4.28 2.19
CA SER A 246 -16.77 2.91 2.47
C SER A 246 -17.22 2.13 1.24
N LYS A 247 -17.22 2.76 0.05
CA LYS A 247 -17.63 2.14 -1.23
C LYS A 247 -16.48 1.45 -1.95
N LEU A 248 -15.24 1.90 -1.73
CA LEU A 248 -14.00 1.29 -2.22
C LEU A 248 -13.94 1.11 -3.76
N ALA A 249 -14.73 1.85 -4.54
CA ALA A 249 -14.81 1.69 -5.99
C ALA A 249 -13.46 1.92 -6.73
N ASP A 250 -12.59 2.75 -6.14
CA ASP A 250 -11.23 3.00 -6.62
C ASP A 250 -10.23 1.87 -6.27
N VAL A 251 -10.63 0.85 -5.51
CA VAL A 251 -9.76 -0.22 -5.00
C VAL A 251 -10.16 -1.56 -5.62
N ALA A 252 -9.16 -2.35 -6.01
CA ALA A 252 -9.33 -3.77 -6.34
C ALA A 252 -8.33 -4.59 -5.53
N PHE A 253 -8.81 -5.66 -4.89
CA PHE A 253 -8.00 -6.67 -4.22
C PHE A 253 -8.42 -8.04 -4.76
N GLU A 254 -7.56 -8.68 -5.53
CA GLU A 254 -7.82 -10.00 -6.12
C GLU A 254 -6.75 -10.99 -5.68
N MET A 255 -7.17 -12.13 -5.14
CA MET A 255 -6.28 -13.28 -4.90
C MET A 255 -6.33 -14.16 -6.16
N ILE A 256 -5.18 -14.44 -6.77
CA ILE A 256 -5.08 -15.24 -8.00
C ILE A 256 -4.40 -16.58 -7.71
N GLY A 257 -4.80 -17.61 -8.45
CA GLY A 257 -4.31 -18.98 -8.27
C GLY A 257 -4.14 -19.73 -9.59
N ASP A 258 -3.75 -21.00 -9.50
CA ASP A 258 -3.34 -21.83 -10.65
C ASP A 258 -4.45 -22.08 -11.71
N ASN A 259 -5.70 -21.67 -11.46
CA ASN A 259 -6.81 -21.78 -12.40
C ASN A 259 -6.83 -20.60 -13.40
N TYR A 260 -6.48 -20.88 -14.66
CA TYR A 260 -6.44 -19.89 -15.73
C TYR A 260 -7.74 -19.11 -15.93
N ASN A 261 -8.91 -19.76 -15.86
CA ASN A 261 -10.18 -19.07 -16.14
C ASN A 261 -10.62 -18.16 -14.99
N ASP A 262 -10.44 -18.58 -13.74
CA ASP A 262 -10.71 -17.74 -12.55
C ASP A 262 -9.76 -16.54 -12.50
N THR A 263 -8.45 -16.79 -12.58
CA THR A 263 -7.43 -15.72 -12.61
C THR A 263 -7.64 -14.76 -13.78
N LYS A 264 -8.06 -15.25 -14.96
CA LYS A 264 -8.42 -14.38 -16.09
C LYS A 264 -9.60 -13.47 -15.77
N LEU A 265 -10.68 -14.00 -15.18
CA LEU A 265 -11.86 -13.22 -14.81
C LEU A 265 -11.54 -12.13 -13.79
N ARG A 266 -10.66 -12.42 -12.82
CA ARG A 266 -10.18 -11.44 -11.82
C ARG A 266 -9.37 -10.31 -12.47
N LEU A 267 -8.39 -10.66 -13.30
CA LEU A 267 -7.57 -9.67 -14.01
C LEU A 267 -8.40 -8.83 -14.98
N ASP A 268 -9.36 -9.42 -15.69
CA ASP A 268 -10.27 -8.68 -16.57
C ASP A 268 -11.31 -7.83 -15.80
N SER A 269 -11.72 -8.23 -14.60
CA SER A 269 -12.51 -7.39 -13.68
C SER A 269 -11.75 -6.11 -13.30
N ILE A 270 -10.45 -6.20 -13.02
CA ILE A 270 -9.60 -5.01 -12.79
C ILE A 270 -9.51 -4.15 -14.07
N ARG A 271 -9.36 -4.76 -15.25
CA ARG A 271 -9.37 -4.03 -16.54
C ARG A 271 -10.66 -3.24 -16.76
N ALA A 272 -11.80 -3.84 -16.43
CA ALA A 272 -13.13 -3.25 -16.63
C ALA A 272 -13.42 -2.14 -15.62
N ARG A 273 -13.16 -2.39 -14.32
CA ARG A 273 -13.38 -1.39 -13.24
C ARG A 273 -12.44 -0.19 -13.32
N LYS A 274 -11.23 -0.35 -13.89
CA LYS A 274 -10.19 0.69 -13.95
C LYS A 274 -9.82 1.28 -12.57
N SER A 275 -9.90 0.44 -11.52
CA SER A 275 -9.56 0.80 -10.15
C SER A 275 -8.16 1.43 -10.05
N LYS A 276 -8.04 2.49 -9.27
CA LYS A 276 -6.80 3.28 -9.09
C LYS A 276 -5.77 2.55 -8.23
N PHE A 277 -6.23 1.85 -7.21
CA PHE A 277 -5.41 1.06 -6.29
C PHE A 277 -5.64 -0.42 -6.57
N VAL A 278 -4.68 -1.06 -7.22
CA VAL A 278 -4.76 -2.49 -7.59
C VAL A 278 -3.80 -3.28 -6.71
N CYS A 279 -4.33 -4.25 -5.98
CA CYS A 279 -3.58 -5.31 -5.33
C CYS A 279 -3.96 -6.64 -5.98
N VAL A 280 -2.95 -7.36 -6.48
CA VAL A 280 -3.07 -8.75 -6.93
C VAL A 280 -2.20 -9.58 -6.00
N ASN A 281 -2.80 -10.45 -5.20
CA ASN A 281 -2.10 -11.39 -4.33
C ASN A 281 -1.88 -12.69 -5.10
N ASP A 282 -0.63 -13.11 -5.22
CA ASP A 282 -0.23 -14.32 -5.96
C ASP A 282 -0.15 -15.52 -5.02
N ASP A 283 -1.17 -16.38 -5.07
CA ASP A 283 -1.25 -17.65 -4.35
C ASP A 283 -1.06 -18.86 -5.30
N MET A 284 -0.44 -18.65 -6.48
CA MET A 284 -0.13 -19.71 -7.44
C MET A 284 1.00 -20.63 -6.92
N ASN A 285 0.87 -21.94 -7.15
CA ASN A 285 1.81 -22.96 -6.66
C ASN A 285 2.62 -23.58 -7.80
N ALA A 286 1.99 -23.77 -8.95
CA ALA A 286 2.56 -24.40 -10.14
C ALA A 286 1.89 -23.81 -11.40
N PRO A 287 2.01 -22.49 -11.64
CA PRO A 287 1.30 -21.82 -12.72
C PRO A 287 1.74 -22.33 -14.09
N THR A 288 0.81 -22.40 -15.04
CA THR A 288 1.17 -22.73 -16.43
C THR A 288 1.96 -21.58 -17.07
N VAL A 289 2.71 -21.89 -18.13
CA VAL A 289 3.41 -20.86 -18.93
C VAL A 289 2.41 -19.86 -19.51
N GLU A 290 1.22 -20.32 -19.92
CA GLU A 290 0.12 -19.50 -20.42
C GLU A 290 -0.46 -18.57 -19.35
N LEU A 291 -0.67 -19.07 -18.13
CA LEU A 291 -1.10 -18.29 -16.97
C LEU A 291 -0.09 -17.20 -16.60
N THR A 292 1.19 -17.56 -16.59
CA THR A 292 2.31 -16.64 -16.33
C THR A 292 2.39 -15.55 -17.41
N ALA A 293 2.28 -15.93 -18.68
CA ALA A 293 2.25 -14.98 -19.80
C ALA A 293 1.01 -14.08 -19.78
N MET A 294 -0.15 -14.59 -19.36
CA MET A 294 -1.36 -13.77 -19.18
C MET A 294 -1.18 -12.73 -18.08
N LEU A 295 -0.59 -13.10 -16.94
CA LEU A 295 -0.29 -12.16 -15.85
C LEU A 295 0.74 -11.10 -16.27
N GLN A 296 1.76 -11.49 -17.03
CA GLN A 296 2.72 -10.54 -17.62
C GLN A 296 2.02 -9.56 -18.59
N ASN A 297 1.16 -10.06 -19.48
CA ASN A 297 0.37 -9.24 -20.41
C ASN A 297 -0.69 -8.38 -19.71
N PHE A 298 -1.14 -8.76 -18.51
CA PHE A 298 -1.91 -7.88 -17.63
C PHE A 298 -1.06 -6.70 -17.17
N TYR A 299 0.08 -6.94 -16.52
CA TYR A 299 0.92 -5.85 -16.01
C TYR A 299 1.44 -4.93 -17.13
N LEU A 300 1.93 -5.47 -18.26
CA LEU A 300 2.39 -4.67 -19.40
C LEU A 300 1.31 -3.75 -19.99
N SER A 301 0.02 -4.07 -19.80
CA SER A 301 -1.09 -3.24 -20.31
C SER A 301 -1.55 -2.12 -19.36
N PHE A 302 -1.06 -2.12 -18.12
CA PHE A 302 -1.21 -1.01 -17.17
C PHE A 302 0.12 -0.22 -17.02
N PHE A 303 1.24 -0.94 -17.09
CA PHE A 303 2.60 -0.45 -16.86
C PHE A 303 3.52 -0.87 -18.02
N PRO A 304 3.36 -0.29 -19.23
CA PRO A 304 4.13 -0.66 -20.42
C PRO A 304 5.60 -0.19 -20.38
N HIS A 305 5.95 0.66 -19.40
CA HIS A 305 7.31 1.16 -19.18
C HIS A 305 7.86 0.58 -17.89
N ARG A 306 9.02 -0.07 -17.98
CA ARG A 306 9.73 -0.63 -16.82
C ARG A 306 10.07 0.46 -15.80
N SER A 307 9.91 0.13 -14.53
CA SER A 307 10.44 0.90 -13.41
C SER A 307 11.97 0.90 -13.40
N GLN A 308 12.59 2.01 -12.98
CA GLN A 308 14.04 2.10 -12.76
C GLN A 308 14.59 1.11 -11.72
N PHE A 309 13.71 0.50 -10.92
CA PHE A 309 14.04 -0.50 -9.90
C PHE A 309 13.95 -1.95 -10.41
N GLU A 310 13.46 -2.16 -11.63
CA GLU A 310 13.47 -3.48 -12.28
C GLU A 310 14.88 -3.88 -12.73
N LEU A 311 15.07 -5.18 -12.92
CA LEU A 311 16.25 -5.68 -13.60
C LEU A 311 16.16 -5.38 -15.12
N PRO A 312 17.28 -5.03 -15.78
CA PRO A 312 17.33 -4.89 -17.23
C PRO A 312 16.87 -6.15 -17.96
N ASP A 313 16.46 -6.02 -19.23
CA ASP A 313 15.93 -7.13 -20.02
C ASP A 313 16.84 -8.37 -20.02
N HIS A 314 16.20 -9.54 -19.95
CA HIS A 314 16.82 -10.86 -19.83
C HIS A 314 17.72 -11.05 -18.58
N LYS A 315 17.54 -10.24 -17.53
CA LYS A 315 18.18 -10.47 -16.22
C LYS A 315 17.13 -10.81 -15.16
N GLU A 316 17.32 -11.97 -14.56
CA GLU A 316 16.51 -12.47 -13.44
C GLU A 316 17.31 -12.38 -12.13
N ASN A 317 16.59 -12.37 -10.99
CA ASN A 317 17.25 -12.48 -9.69
C ASN A 317 17.70 -13.94 -9.47
N ARG A 318 19.01 -14.17 -9.48
CA ARG A 318 19.62 -15.51 -9.36
C ARG A 318 19.59 -16.13 -7.95
N TYR A 319 19.09 -15.41 -6.95
CA TYR A 319 19.07 -15.85 -5.55
C TYR A 319 17.74 -15.45 -4.91
N LEU A 320 16.95 -16.43 -4.46
CA LEU A 320 15.69 -16.14 -3.79
C LEU A 320 15.94 -15.54 -2.40
N HIS A 321 17.08 -15.89 -1.78
CA HIS A 321 17.43 -15.45 -0.44
C HIS A 321 18.79 -14.73 -0.37
N VAL A 322 18.90 -13.81 0.59
CA VAL A 322 20.04 -12.89 0.74
C VAL A 322 21.32 -13.63 1.19
N ASP A 323 21.18 -14.67 1.99
CA ASP A 323 22.28 -15.53 2.43
C ASP A 323 22.82 -16.44 1.32
N GLU A 324 21.98 -16.88 0.37
CA GLU A 324 22.42 -17.55 -0.87
C GLU A 324 23.32 -16.61 -1.68
N TYR A 325 22.85 -15.37 -1.91
CA TYR A 325 23.61 -14.31 -2.58
C TYR A 325 24.96 -14.08 -1.90
N TRP A 326 25.00 -13.90 -0.57
CA TRP A 326 26.26 -13.70 0.17
C TRP A 326 27.15 -14.95 0.13
N SER A 327 26.59 -16.15 0.10
CA SER A 327 27.34 -17.40 0.02
C SER A 327 27.95 -17.62 -1.37
N ALA A 328 27.23 -17.30 -2.44
CA ALA A 328 27.75 -17.27 -3.80
C ALA A 328 28.80 -16.16 -3.99
N LYS A 329 28.57 -14.96 -3.43
CA LYS A 329 29.52 -13.84 -3.45
C LYS A 329 30.83 -14.18 -2.72
N ARG A 330 30.76 -14.84 -1.56
CA ARG A 330 31.93 -15.39 -0.83
C ARG A 330 32.63 -16.53 -1.58
N ARG A 331 31.89 -17.35 -2.33
CA ARG A 331 32.47 -18.41 -3.20
C ARG A 331 33.25 -17.77 -4.36
N ASN A 332 32.63 -16.82 -5.07
CA ASN A 332 33.24 -16.12 -6.20
C ASN A 332 34.43 -15.26 -5.78
N GLY A 333 34.40 -14.65 -4.58
CA GLY A 333 35.54 -13.96 -3.98
C GLY A 333 36.74 -14.88 -3.79
N ARG A 334 36.54 -16.05 -3.14
CA ARG A 334 37.59 -17.07 -2.97
C ARG A 334 38.12 -17.59 -4.31
N VAL A 335 37.25 -17.89 -5.27
CA VAL A 335 37.65 -18.34 -6.62
C VAL A 335 38.53 -17.28 -7.30
N LYS A 336 38.20 -15.99 -7.22
CA LYS A 336 39.04 -14.90 -7.74
C LYS A 336 40.39 -14.81 -7.02
N GLN A 337 40.42 -14.94 -5.69
CA GLN A 337 41.67 -14.97 -4.92
C GLN A 337 42.59 -16.12 -5.39
N TRP A 338 42.06 -17.33 -5.55
CA TRP A 338 42.81 -18.48 -6.09
C TRP A 338 43.34 -18.23 -7.51
N HIS A 339 42.55 -17.60 -8.39
CA HIS A 339 43.01 -17.23 -9.74
C HIS A 339 44.15 -16.20 -9.70
N TYR A 340 44.04 -15.15 -8.88
CA TYR A 340 45.11 -14.16 -8.75
C TYR A 340 46.39 -14.77 -8.15
N MET A 341 46.28 -15.63 -7.14
CA MET A 341 47.44 -16.34 -6.58
C MET A 341 48.12 -17.23 -7.63
N MET A 342 47.36 -17.97 -8.45
CA MET A 342 47.92 -18.79 -9.52
C MET A 342 48.61 -17.94 -10.61
N LEU A 343 48.03 -16.80 -11.00
CA LEU A 343 48.66 -15.88 -11.95
C LEU A 343 49.97 -15.28 -11.40
N ILE A 344 50.02 -14.96 -10.11
CA ILE A 344 51.24 -14.49 -9.43
C ILE A 344 52.32 -15.58 -9.41
N LEU A 345 51.95 -16.83 -9.07
CA LEU A 345 52.89 -17.96 -9.04
C LEU A 345 53.43 -18.29 -10.44
N ILE A 346 52.59 -18.28 -11.48
CA ILE A 346 53.01 -18.48 -12.87
C ILE A 346 53.93 -17.33 -13.32
N GLY A 347 53.60 -16.08 -12.99
CA GLY A 347 54.44 -14.92 -13.29
C GLY A 347 55.82 -14.99 -12.61
N ALA A 348 55.86 -15.40 -11.33
CA ALA A 348 57.11 -15.60 -10.60
C ALA A 348 57.95 -16.75 -11.19
N TYR A 349 57.33 -17.86 -11.58
CA TYR A 349 58.01 -18.97 -12.25
C TYR A 349 58.63 -18.57 -13.59
N LEU A 350 57.88 -17.84 -14.42
CA LEU A 350 58.39 -17.32 -15.71
C LEU A 350 59.51 -16.28 -15.53
N LEU A 351 59.44 -15.46 -14.48
CA LEU A 351 60.53 -14.55 -14.14
C LEU A 351 61.78 -15.32 -13.71
N MET A 352 61.65 -16.30 -12.81
CA MET A 352 62.77 -17.12 -12.34
C MET A 352 63.44 -17.90 -13.48
N THR A 353 62.68 -18.50 -14.40
CA THR A 353 63.27 -19.23 -15.55
C THR A 353 63.91 -18.32 -16.58
N SER A 354 63.40 -17.09 -16.78
CA SER A 354 64.06 -16.10 -17.64
C SER A 354 65.36 -15.54 -17.05
N LEU A 355 65.45 -15.41 -15.71
CA LEU A 355 66.67 -15.01 -15.01
C LEU A 355 67.69 -16.15 -14.84
N ALA A 356 67.23 -17.41 -14.81
CA ALA A 356 68.08 -18.60 -14.69
C ALA A 356 68.63 -19.12 -16.03
N SER A 357 68.34 -18.45 -17.15
CA SER A 357 68.88 -18.81 -18.47
C SER A 357 70.34 -18.33 -18.58
N PRO A 358 71.34 -19.23 -18.71
CA PRO A 358 72.75 -18.83 -18.78
C PRO A 358 73.05 -18.10 -20.10
N PRO A 359 74.12 -17.27 -20.14
CA PRO A 359 74.60 -16.69 -21.40
C PRO A 359 75.01 -17.81 -22.35
N GLY A 360 74.31 -17.91 -23.49
CA GLY A 360 74.52 -18.99 -24.46
C GLY A 360 75.91 -18.94 -25.08
N ASP A 361 76.73 -19.92 -24.75
CA ASP A 361 78.05 -20.11 -25.35
C ASP A 361 77.93 -20.51 -26.84
N LYS A 362 78.97 -20.22 -27.63
CA LYS A 362 79.01 -20.42 -29.08
C LYS A 362 80.06 -21.48 -29.47
N SER A 363 79.75 -22.74 -29.20
CA SER A 363 80.45 -23.87 -29.83
C SER A 363 79.72 -24.29 -31.12
N LEU A 364 80.51 -24.56 -32.16
CA LEU A 364 80.05 -25.06 -33.45
C LEU A 364 79.88 -26.59 -33.37
N PRO A 365 78.95 -27.20 -34.13
CA PRO A 365 79.01 -28.62 -34.42
C PRO A 365 80.14 -28.90 -35.43
N GLU A 366 80.91 -29.97 -35.23
CA GLU A 366 81.71 -30.59 -36.30
C GLU A 366 80.84 -31.57 -37.10
N ASP A 367 81.26 -31.83 -38.34
CA ASP A 367 80.43 -32.43 -39.38
C ASP A 367 80.40 -33.97 -39.37
N SER A 368 79.26 -34.52 -39.83
CA SER A 368 79.23 -35.83 -40.49
C SER A 368 78.14 -35.84 -41.58
N GLU A 369 78.56 -35.82 -42.83
CA GLU A 369 77.77 -36.16 -44.02
C GLU A 369 77.30 -37.64 -43.94
N GLU A 370 76.33 -38.16 -44.69
CA GLU A 370 75.58 -37.76 -45.90
C GLU A 370 74.19 -38.47 -45.79
N SER A 371 73.07 -38.17 -46.45
CA SER A 371 72.79 -37.76 -47.83
C SER A 371 71.29 -37.46 -47.99
N GLY A 372 70.85 -36.72 -49.04
CA GLY A 372 69.41 -36.52 -49.30
C GLY A 372 69.02 -35.27 -50.12
N LEU A 373 69.20 -35.34 -51.45
CA LEU A 373 68.85 -34.32 -52.47
C LEU A 373 67.49 -33.61 -52.28
N GLY A 374 67.43 -32.28 -52.50
CA GLY A 374 66.17 -31.50 -52.38
C GLY A 374 66.22 -30.00 -52.73
N GLU A 375 66.60 -29.64 -53.97
CA GLU A 375 66.49 -28.26 -54.52
C GLU A 375 65.02 -27.83 -54.77
N ALA A 376 64.62 -26.54 -54.79
CA ALA A 376 65.28 -25.29 -54.42
C ALA A 376 64.27 -24.14 -54.09
N SER A 377 64.79 -23.03 -53.59
CA SER A 377 64.12 -21.85 -52.97
C SER A 377 63.12 -21.04 -53.81
N GLY A 378 62.15 -20.39 -53.14
CA GLY A 378 61.06 -19.58 -53.71
C GLY A 378 60.81 -18.20 -53.06
N ALA A 379 61.86 -17.41 -52.81
CA ALA A 379 61.83 -15.95 -52.55
C ALA A 379 61.03 -15.37 -51.36
N LEU A 380 61.73 -15.05 -50.25
CA LEU A 380 61.18 -14.41 -49.05
C LEU A 380 61.37 -12.87 -49.05
N ARG A 381 60.34 -12.06 -49.42
CA ARG A 381 60.31 -10.60 -49.14
C ARG A 381 58.98 -9.87 -49.42
N LYS A 382 58.19 -9.50 -48.39
CA LYS A 382 57.40 -8.24 -48.38
C LYS A 382 56.90 -7.76 -47.01
N LYS A 383 57.72 -6.90 -46.38
CA LYS A 383 57.40 -5.76 -45.49
C LYS A 383 55.97 -5.67 -44.88
N ARG A 384 55.87 -6.01 -43.59
CA ARG A 384 55.62 -5.05 -42.49
C ARG A 384 54.68 -3.86 -42.82
N ARG A 385 53.36 -4.08 -42.96
CA ARG A 385 52.31 -3.02 -42.88
C ARG A 385 50.88 -3.60 -42.79
N ARG A 386 50.30 -3.69 -41.58
CA ARG A 386 48.82 -3.64 -41.30
C ARG A 386 48.51 -3.73 -39.78
N ARG A 387 48.79 -2.66 -39.04
CA ARG A 387 48.20 -2.34 -37.71
C ARG A 387 47.94 -0.83 -37.60
N LYS A 388 46.86 -0.35 -38.25
CA LYS A 388 46.19 0.94 -37.98
C LYS A 388 44.86 1.02 -38.76
N LYS A 389 43.79 1.44 -38.06
CA LYS A 389 42.36 1.61 -38.44
C LYS A 389 41.40 0.56 -37.86
N ALA A 390 40.91 0.85 -36.65
CA ALA A 390 39.63 0.39 -36.08
C ALA A 390 39.34 1.18 -34.78
N SER A 391 39.46 2.51 -34.84
CA SER A 391 39.35 3.39 -33.66
C SER A 391 38.91 4.80 -34.10
N ASP A 392 37.67 4.92 -34.54
CA ASP A 392 36.93 6.18 -34.70
C ASP A 392 35.48 5.85 -35.10
N LEU A 393 34.56 5.87 -34.14
CA LEU A 393 33.17 6.26 -34.37
C LEU A 393 32.64 6.89 -33.08
N LYS A 394 32.38 8.20 -33.13
CA LYS A 394 31.84 9.00 -32.02
C LYS A 394 30.32 8.80 -31.95
N ASP A 395 29.67 8.81 -30.79
CA ASP A 395 29.51 9.95 -29.87
C ASP A 395 28.91 11.21 -30.54
N THR A 396 27.71 11.03 -31.11
CA THR A 396 26.60 12.00 -31.18
C THR A 396 25.30 11.18 -31.29
N LYS A 397 24.16 11.51 -30.66
CA LYS A 397 23.71 12.75 -30.00
C LYS A 397 23.06 12.47 -28.63
N ARG A 398 22.94 13.52 -27.82
CA ARG A 398 21.91 13.67 -26.78
C ARG A 398 20.89 14.74 -27.26
N ASP A 399 19.91 15.05 -26.42
CA ASP A 399 18.96 16.17 -26.55
C ASP A 399 17.79 15.94 -27.53
N ASN A 400 16.78 15.23 -27.03
CA ASN A 400 15.43 15.78 -26.78
C ASN A 400 14.77 14.96 -25.64
#